data_AF-A0A932RYL1-F1
#
_entry.id   AF-A0A932RYL1-F1
#
_cell.length_a   1.000
_cell.length_b   1.000
_cell.length_c   1.000
_cell.angle_alpha   90.00
_cell.angle_beta   90.00
_cell.angle_gamma   90.00
#
_symmetry.space_group_name_H-M   'P 1'
#
loop_
_entity.id
_entity.type
_entity.pdbx_description
1 polymer ?
#
loop_
_entity_poly.entity_id
_entity_poly.type
_entity_poly.pdbx_seq_one_letter_code
_entity_poly.pdbx_strand_id
1 'polypeptide(L)'
;MLDPHLVAGNASANSAATQRQASLADIAIGEPCIVRQLIAPAAMPEWSTQLEDIGFIAGEPVTLMARGAFGGDPLVIRIGLSTFALRKAEAACVLVDVLAANNDATGSATKPVNKVAA
;
A
#
# COMPACT_ATOMS: atom_id res chain seq x y z
N MET A 1 21.13 -49.80 -8.84
CA MET A 1 19.69 -49.55 -9.04
C MET A 1 19.37 -48.35 -8.17
N LEU A 2 19.40 -47.15 -8.76
CA LEU A 2 19.19 -45.89 -8.05
C LEU A 2 17.72 -45.50 -8.26
N ASP A 3 17.00 -45.22 -7.17
CA ASP A 3 15.66 -44.64 -7.20
C ASP A 3 15.76 -43.11 -7.30
N PRO A 4 15.31 -42.45 -8.38
CA PRO A 4 15.23 -41.00 -8.45
C PRO A 4 13.76 -40.61 -8.52
N HIS A 5 13.05 -40.63 -7.39
CA HIS A 5 11.71 -40.08 -7.36
C HIS A 5 11.46 -39.24 -6.10
N LEU A 6 11.25 -37.96 -6.38
CA LEU A 6 10.20 -37.14 -5.79
C LEU A 6 10.51 -36.47 -4.44
N VAL A 7 10.88 -35.19 -4.53
CA VAL A 7 10.07 -34.16 -3.86
C VAL A 7 9.99 -32.93 -4.75
N ALA A 8 8.85 -32.77 -5.41
CA ALA A 8 8.46 -31.51 -6.01
C ALA A 8 8.25 -30.50 -4.87
N GLY A 9 9.12 -29.50 -4.79
CA GLY A 9 8.93 -28.37 -3.89
C GLY A 9 7.74 -27.53 -4.35
N ASN A 10 6.56 -27.82 -3.83
CA ASN A 10 5.37 -26.99 -3.97
C ASN A 10 5.39 -25.85 -2.92
N ALA A 11 6.41 -24.99 -2.99
CA ALA A 11 6.46 -23.78 -2.19
C ALA A 11 6.09 -22.57 -3.07
N SER A 12 5.13 -21.76 -2.59
CA SER A 12 4.74 -20.44 -3.12
C SER A 12 3.62 -20.38 -4.18
N ALA A 13 2.53 -21.13 -3.99
CA ALA A 13 1.27 -20.88 -4.71
C ALA A 13 0.19 -20.17 -3.86
N ASN A 14 0.42 -19.98 -2.56
CA ASN A 14 -0.61 -19.47 -1.63
C ASN A 14 -0.41 -18.02 -1.13
N SER A 15 0.62 -17.31 -1.56
CA SER A 15 0.80 -15.88 -1.18
C SER A 15 -0.13 -14.94 -1.97
N ALA A 16 -0.63 -15.37 -3.13
CA ALA A 16 -1.39 -14.52 -4.05
C ALA A 16 -2.87 -14.30 -3.67
N ALA A 17 -3.43 -15.10 -2.75
CA ALA A 17 -4.88 -15.09 -2.49
C ALA A 17 -5.33 -14.10 -1.39
N THR A 18 -4.42 -13.58 -0.57
CA THR A 18 -4.77 -12.71 0.59
C THR A 18 -4.51 -11.23 0.34
N GLN A 19 -3.80 -10.88 -0.74
CA GLN A 19 -3.38 -9.50 -0.98
C GLN A 19 -4.49 -8.73 -1.69
N ARG A 20 -5.14 -7.79 -0.96
CA ARG A 20 -6.21 -6.95 -1.51
C ARG A 20 -5.62 -5.87 -2.40
N GLN A 21 -5.94 -5.93 -3.69
CA GLN A 21 -5.52 -4.90 -4.64
C GLN A 21 -6.46 -3.70 -4.58
N ALA A 22 -5.92 -2.48 -4.57
CA ALA A 22 -6.70 -1.25 -4.58
C ALA A 22 -5.92 -0.11 -5.25
N SER A 23 -6.61 0.97 -5.59
CA SER A 23 -5.95 2.22 -5.96
C SER A 23 -5.46 2.94 -4.71
N LEU A 24 -4.27 3.56 -4.77
CA LEU A 24 -3.73 4.35 -3.67
C LEU A 24 -4.64 5.53 -3.27
N ALA A 25 -5.48 6.02 -4.19
CA ALA A 25 -6.46 7.05 -3.87
C ALA A 25 -7.56 6.59 -2.90
N ASP A 26 -7.83 5.28 -2.85
CA ASP A 26 -8.98 4.69 -2.15
C ASP A 26 -8.61 3.96 -0.86
N ILE A 27 -7.32 3.71 -0.60
CA ILE A 27 -6.86 3.06 0.65
C ILE A 27 -7.13 3.91 1.88
N ALA A 28 -7.24 3.27 3.05
CA ALA A 28 -7.40 3.98 4.31
C ALA A 28 -6.09 4.71 4.71
N ILE A 29 -6.24 5.80 5.45
CA ILE A 29 -5.07 6.49 6.04
C ILE A 29 -4.38 5.54 7.02
N GLY A 30 -3.06 5.46 6.92
CA GLY A 30 -2.20 4.63 7.77
C GLY A 30 -2.08 3.18 7.32
N GLU A 31 -2.78 2.77 6.26
CA GLU A 31 -2.76 1.40 5.77
C GLU A 31 -1.48 1.12 4.96
N PRO A 32 -0.60 0.22 5.42
CA PRO A 32 0.63 -0.10 4.71
C PRO A 32 0.30 -0.87 3.44
N CYS A 33 0.88 -0.44 2.33
CA CYS A 33 0.67 -1.03 1.03
C CYS A 33 2.00 -1.21 0.30
N ILE A 34 2.01 -2.06 -0.72
CA ILE A 34 3.13 -2.24 -1.65
C ILE A 34 2.68 -1.76 -3.03
N VAL A 35 3.49 -0.95 -3.71
CA VAL A 35 3.21 -0.56 -5.10
C VAL A 35 3.27 -1.81 -5.97
N ARG A 36 2.19 -2.11 -6.72
CA ARG A 36 2.19 -3.19 -7.71
C ARG A 36 2.62 -2.68 -9.06
N GLN A 37 1.95 -1.63 -9.55
CA GLN A 37 2.17 -1.08 -10.89
C GLN A 37 1.53 0.30 -11.01
N LEU A 38 1.93 1.03 -12.05
CA LEU A 38 1.33 2.29 -12.44
C LEU A 38 0.48 2.12 -13.69
N ILE A 39 -0.73 2.68 -13.65
CA ILE A 39 -1.70 2.64 -14.75
C ILE A 39 -2.09 4.09 -15.05
N ALA A 40 -1.29 4.75 -15.88
CA ALA A 40 -1.60 6.09 -16.35
C ALA A 40 -2.77 6.07 -17.36
N PRO A 41 -3.67 7.06 -17.33
CA PRO A 41 -4.71 7.19 -18.34
C PRO A 41 -4.10 7.51 -19.70
N ALA A 42 -4.71 7.04 -20.79
CA ALA A 42 -4.22 7.28 -22.15
C ALA A 42 -4.11 8.77 -22.53
N ALA A 43 -4.84 9.65 -21.83
CA ALA A 43 -4.77 11.10 -22.01
C ALA A 43 -3.51 11.73 -21.40
N MET A 44 -2.87 11.08 -20.42
CA MET A 44 -1.70 11.60 -19.69
C MET A 44 -0.70 10.45 -19.43
N PRO A 45 -0.11 9.85 -20.48
CA PRO A 45 0.81 8.74 -20.34
C PRO A 45 2.09 9.10 -19.58
N GLU A 46 2.50 10.37 -19.56
CA GLU A 46 3.69 10.85 -18.86
C GLU A 46 3.61 10.69 -17.33
N TRP A 47 2.40 10.54 -16.77
CA TRP A 47 2.21 10.36 -15.34
C TRP A 47 2.87 9.10 -14.81
N SER A 48 2.94 8.01 -15.59
CA SER A 48 3.63 6.80 -15.11
C SER A 48 5.12 7.08 -14.88
N THR A 49 5.79 7.73 -15.83
CA THR A 49 7.22 8.04 -15.71
C THR A 49 7.48 9.05 -14.59
N GLN A 50 6.65 10.09 -14.46
CA GLN A 50 6.79 11.07 -13.38
C GLN A 50 6.61 10.44 -11.98
N LEU A 51 5.67 9.52 -11.85
CA LEU A 51 5.44 8.78 -10.61
C LEU A 51 6.62 7.83 -10.32
N GLU A 52 7.18 7.17 -11.32
CA GLU A 52 8.41 6.37 -11.17
C GLU A 52 9.59 7.22 -10.71
N ASP A 53 9.79 8.39 -11.32
CA ASP A 53 10.91 9.31 -11.01
C ASP A 53 10.91 9.78 -9.55
N ILE A 54 9.73 9.93 -8.93
CA ILE A 54 9.61 10.30 -7.51
C ILE A 54 9.61 9.10 -6.55
N GLY A 55 9.63 7.87 -7.08
CA GLY A 55 9.85 6.64 -6.31
C GLY A 55 8.68 5.66 -6.25
N PHE A 56 7.61 5.83 -7.03
CA PHE A 56 6.54 4.82 -7.13
C PHE A 56 6.95 3.63 -8.00
N ILE A 57 7.90 2.84 -7.51
CA ILE A 57 8.42 1.65 -8.18
C ILE A 57 7.71 0.40 -7.67
N ALA A 58 7.45 -0.57 -8.55
CA ALA A 58 6.86 -1.84 -8.16
C ALA A 58 7.69 -2.53 -7.06
N GLY A 59 7.03 -2.93 -5.98
CA GLY A 59 7.65 -3.53 -4.79
C GLY A 59 7.95 -2.53 -3.67
N GLU A 60 7.88 -1.22 -3.92
CA GLU A 60 8.17 -0.22 -2.88
C GLU A 60 7.04 -0.09 -1.85
N PRO A 61 7.38 0.02 -0.55
CA PRO A 61 6.40 0.26 0.49
C PRO A 61 5.89 1.69 0.43
N VAL A 62 4.56 1.80 0.44
CA VAL A 62 3.84 3.06 0.37
C VAL A 62 2.76 3.12 1.44
N THR A 63 2.47 4.31 1.96
CA THR A 63 1.39 4.49 2.93
C THR A 63 0.76 5.87 2.77
N LEU A 64 -0.57 5.92 2.74
CA LEU A 64 -1.33 7.17 2.78
C LEU A 64 -1.27 7.76 4.20
N MET A 65 -0.61 8.90 4.37
CA MET A 65 -0.45 9.57 5.66
C MET A 65 -1.61 10.50 6.00
N ALA A 66 -2.16 11.20 5.01
CA ALA A 66 -3.25 12.15 5.22
C ALA A 66 -4.00 12.44 3.92
N ARG A 67 -5.22 12.96 4.05
CA ARG A 67 -6.00 13.53 2.96
C ARG A 67 -6.18 15.03 3.21
N GLY A 68 -6.12 15.83 2.15
CA GLY A 68 -6.27 17.29 2.23
C GLY A 68 -7.60 17.72 2.87
N ALA A 69 -7.58 18.84 3.60
CA ALA A 69 -8.72 19.31 4.40
C ALA A 69 -9.98 19.69 3.58
N PHE A 70 -9.81 20.03 2.30
CA PHE A 70 -10.91 20.43 1.41
C PHE A 70 -11.05 19.41 0.27
N GLY A 71 -12.08 18.56 0.34
CA GLY A 71 -12.35 17.56 -0.70
C GLY A 71 -11.42 16.35 -0.71
N GLY A 72 -10.51 16.23 0.27
CA GLY A 72 -9.60 15.08 0.38
C GLY A 72 -8.40 15.12 -0.55
N ASP A 73 -8.14 16.25 -1.23
CA ASP A 73 -7.02 16.46 -2.16
C ASP A 73 -6.16 17.66 -1.68
N PRO A 74 -4.81 17.58 -1.76
CA PRO A 74 -4.00 16.44 -2.18
C PRO A 74 -3.91 15.34 -1.12
N LEU A 75 -3.44 14.17 -1.53
CA LEU A 75 -3.13 13.02 -0.67
C LEU A 75 -1.65 13.09 -0.26
N VAL A 76 -1.38 13.00 1.04
CA VAL A 76 -0.01 12.96 1.58
C VAL A 76 0.41 11.50 1.64
N ILE A 77 1.42 11.12 0.87
CA ILE A 77 1.91 9.75 0.72
C ILE A 77 3.35 9.68 1.23
N ARG A 78 3.68 8.62 1.97
CA ARG A 78 5.06 8.26 2.29
C ARG A 78 5.50 7.06 1.44
N ILE A 79 6.69 7.15 0.85
CA ILE A 79 7.32 6.10 0.06
C ILE A 79 8.76 5.98 0.55
N GLY A 80 9.15 4.80 1.05
CA GLY A 80 10.41 4.65 1.76
C GLY A 80 10.54 5.68 2.90
N LEU A 81 11.49 6.61 2.78
CA LEU A 81 11.74 7.70 3.75
C LEU A 81 11.19 9.06 3.31
N SER A 82 10.70 9.17 2.07
CA SER A 82 10.25 10.42 1.47
C SER A 82 8.75 10.61 1.63
N THR A 83 8.31 11.86 1.74
CA THR A 83 6.88 12.20 1.81
C THR A 83 6.54 13.18 0.69
N PHE A 84 5.47 12.86 -0.05
CA PHE A 84 5.01 13.61 -1.20
C PHE A 84 3.52 13.92 -1.08
N ALA A 85 3.10 15.05 -1.66
CA ALA A 85 1.70 15.38 -1.84
C ALA A 85 1.32 15.08 -3.29
N LEU A 86 0.42 14.13 -3.52
CA LEU A 86 -0.11 13.79 -4.84
C LEU A 86 -1.54 14.25 -5.00
N ARG A 87 -1.91 14.68 -6.19
CA ARG A 87 -3.30 14.83 -6.55
C ARG A 87 -3.99 13.47 -6.48
N LYS A 88 -5.28 13.49 -6.12
CA LYS A 88 -6.11 12.29 -6.11
C LYS A 88 -6.10 11.58 -7.46
N ALA A 89 -6.04 12.32 -8.57
CA ALA A 89 -5.95 11.75 -9.92
C ALA A 89 -4.63 11.02 -10.19
N GLU A 90 -3.50 11.53 -9.70
CA GLU A 90 -2.20 10.87 -9.83
C GLU A 90 -2.14 9.62 -8.96
N ALA A 91 -2.60 9.72 -7.70
CA ALA A 91 -2.70 8.58 -6.81
C ALA A 91 -3.67 7.50 -7.33
N ALA A 92 -4.69 7.89 -8.10
CA ALA A 92 -5.61 6.96 -8.73
C ALA A 92 -4.89 6.00 -9.70
N CYS A 93 -3.77 6.46 -10.29
CA CYS A 93 -2.96 5.71 -11.23
C CYS A 93 -2.03 4.69 -10.55
N VAL A 94 -1.85 4.76 -9.23
CA VAL A 94 -0.97 3.84 -8.49
C VAL A 94 -1.81 2.65 -8.00
N LEU A 95 -1.62 1.49 -8.63
CA LEU A 95 -2.20 0.25 -8.15
C LEU A 95 -1.32 -0.33 -7.04
N VAL A 96 -1.92 -0.58 -5.89
CA VAL A 96 -1.23 -1.09 -4.72
C VAL A 96 -1.83 -2.39 -4.24
N ASP A 97 -1.01 -3.09 -3.50
CA ASP A 97 -1.39 -4.20 -2.66
C ASP A 97 -1.49 -3.78 -1.21
N VAL A 98 -2.67 -3.90 -0.65
CA VAL A 98 -2.91 -3.70 0.76
C VAL A 98 -2.27 -4.85 1.53
N LEU A 99 -1.32 -4.51 2.41
CA LEU A 99 -0.79 -5.47 3.37
C LEU A 99 -1.82 -5.62 4.49
N ALA A 100 -2.40 -6.82 4.60
CA ALA A 100 -3.26 -7.13 5.74
C ALA A 100 -2.47 -6.82 7.02
N ALA A 101 -3.01 -5.96 7.88
CA ALA A 101 -2.41 -5.69 9.18
C ALA A 101 -2.37 -7.03 9.93
N ASN A 102 -1.19 -7.64 10.00
CA ASN A 102 -0.95 -8.74 10.91
C ASN A 102 -1.22 -8.17 12.30
N ASN A 103 -2.28 -8.62 12.97
CA ASN A 103 -2.66 -8.19 14.31
C ASN A 103 -1.65 -8.71 15.37
N ASP A 104 -0.36 -8.63 15.09
CA ASP A 104 0.72 -8.89 16.04
C ASP A 104 1.10 -7.57 16.69
N ALA A 105 0.16 -7.08 17.50
CA ALA A 105 0.37 -5.97 18.40
C ALA A 105 1.28 -6.41 19.54
N THR A 106 2.59 -6.49 19.30
CA THR A 106 3.57 -6.44 20.38
C THR A 106 3.88 -4.97 20.69
N GLY A 107 3.07 -4.40 21.60
CA GLY A 107 3.50 -3.32 22.50
C GLY A 107 3.37 -1.87 22.02
N SER A 108 2.18 -1.28 22.18
CA SER A 108 2.10 0.01 22.87
C SER A 108 0.72 0.22 23.50
N ALA A 109 0.71 0.22 24.83
CA ALA A 109 -0.40 0.61 25.68
C ALA A 109 -0.95 1.99 25.24
N THR A 110 -2.25 2.29 25.32
CA THR A 110 -2.92 2.56 26.60
C THR A 110 -4.44 2.66 26.37
N LYS A 111 -5.21 1.77 27.00
CA LYS A 111 -6.52 2.10 27.61
C LYS A 111 -6.32 1.89 29.13
N PRO A 112 -7.08 2.49 30.07
CA PRO A 112 -8.31 3.29 29.90
C PRO A 112 -8.41 4.51 30.85
N VAL A 113 -9.37 5.42 30.62
CA VAL A 113 -10.05 6.11 31.73
C VAL A 113 -11.56 6.16 31.48
N ASN A 114 -12.30 5.44 32.33
CA ASN A 114 -13.73 5.63 32.53
C ASN A 114 -14.00 7.08 32.91
N LYS A 115 -14.93 7.74 32.23
CA LYS A 115 -15.52 8.98 32.73
C LYS A 115 -16.73 8.60 33.60
N VAL A 116 -16.50 8.53 34.91
CA VAL A 116 -17.56 8.58 35.92
C VAL A 116 -17.82 10.05 36.24
N ALA A 117 -19.03 10.52 35.96
CA ALA A 117 -19.65 11.74 36.47
C ALA A 117 -21.05 11.80 35.84
N ALA A 118 -22.16 12.06 36.54
CA ALA A 118 -22.50 12.20 37.95
C ALA A 118 -24.02 11.94 38.03
#